data_AF-A0A1J5CTV9-F1
#
_entry.id   AF-A0A1J5CTV9-F1
#
_cell.length_a   1.000
_cell.length_b   1.000
_cell.length_c   1.000
_cell.angle_alpha   90.00
_cell.angle_beta   90.00
_cell.angle_gamma   90.00
#
_symmetry.space_group_name_H-M   'P 1'
#
loop_
_entity.id
_entity.type
_entity.pdbx_description
1 polymer ?
#
loop_
_entity_poly.entity_id
_entity_poly.type
_entity_poly.pdbx_seq_one_letter_code
_entity_poly.pdbx_strand_id
1 'polypeptide(L)'
;MIRRYKQTGQLKKMEYGRHRFPRKYTPSEVGLLAKTDELHEWLSGPATKKIMGREYEVYGHPEFGNISRISVAHLYNLRKR
;
A
#
# COMPACT_ATOMS: atom_id res chain seq x y z
N MET A 1 2.66 -53.66 -7.91
CA MET A 1 3.28 -52.35 -7.62
C MET A 1 2.16 -51.33 -7.40
N ILE A 2 2.05 -50.87 -6.16
CA ILE A 2 1.21 -49.82 -5.52
C ILE A 2 0.38 -48.95 -6.50
N ARG A 3 -0.94 -49.19 -6.71
CA ARG A 3 -2.15 -48.72 -5.96
C ARG A 3 -2.35 -47.19 -5.87
N ARG A 4 -3.46 -46.74 -6.48
CA ARG A 4 -4.45 -45.68 -6.11
C ARG A 4 -3.94 -44.46 -5.33
N TYR A 5 -4.30 -43.25 -5.77
CA TYR A 5 -5.10 -42.26 -5.00
C TYR A 5 -5.21 -40.95 -5.81
N LYS A 6 -6.20 -40.88 -6.72
CA LYS A 6 -6.72 -39.60 -7.24
C LYS A 6 -8.13 -39.40 -6.67
N GLN A 7 -8.22 -39.21 -5.37
CA GLN A 7 -9.44 -38.80 -4.71
C GLN A 7 -9.07 -37.90 -3.53
N THR A 8 -9.77 -36.77 -3.45
CA THR A 8 -9.87 -35.82 -2.34
C THR A 8 -8.64 -34.98 -1.99
N GLY A 9 -8.75 -33.68 -2.23
CA GLY A 9 -7.89 -32.65 -1.68
C GLY A 9 -8.44 -31.27 -1.98
N GLN A 10 -9.52 -30.88 -1.30
CA GLN A 10 -9.88 -29.46 -1.22
C GLN A 10 -8.70 -28.73 -0.57
N LEU A 11 -7.86 -28.07 -1.38
CA LEU A 11 -6.84 -27.16 -0.88
C LEU A 11 -7.55 -25.91 -0.36
N LYS A 12 -8.05 -25.96 0.88
CA LYS A 12 -8.31 -24.75 1.66
C LYS A 12 -7.01 -23.97 1.67
N LYS A 13 -6.98 -22.79 1.01
CA LYS A 13 -5.88 -21.83 1.14
C LYS A 13 -5.81 -21.41 2.62
N MET A 14 -5.08 -22.19 3.42
CA MET A 14 -4.57 -21.69 4.69
C MET A 14 -3.73 -20.47 4.35
N GLU A 15 -4.08 -19.31 4.91
CA GLU A 15 -3.25 -18.12 4.76
C GLU A 15 -1.88 -18.43 5.37
N TYR A 16 -0.88 -18.58 4.50
CA TYR A 16 0.48 -18.92 4.87
C TYR A 16 1.11 -17.72 5.62
N GLY A 17 1.08 -17.75 6.95
CA GLY A 17 1.58 -16.71 7.83
C GLY A 17 3.11 -16.68 7.91
N ARG A 18 3.79 -16.16 6.88
CA ARG A 18 5.21 -15.79 7.02
C ARG A 18 5.33 -14.64 8.01
N HIS A 19 6.29 -14.72 8.93
CA HIS A 19 6.72 -13.57 9.73
C HIS A 19 7.22 -12.49 8.76
N ARG A 20 6.41 -11.47 8.55
CA ARG A 20 6.74 -10.30 7.72
C ARG A 20 6.85 -9.09 8.63
N PHE A 21 7.81 -8.21 8.33
CA PHE A 21 7.84 -6.90 8.95
C PHE A 21 6.50 -6.18 8.72
N PRO A 22 5.95 -5.52 9.75
CA PRO A 22 4.70 -4.80 9.62
C PRO A 22 4.81 -3.74 8.53
N ARG A 23 3.84 -3.69 7.60
CA ARG A 23 3.76 -2.63 6.59
C ARG A 23 3.27 -1.36 7.27
N LYS A 24 4.05 -0.28 7.17
CA LYS A 24 3.69 1.04 7.71
C LYS A 24 2.51 1.71 6.97
N TYR A 25 2.38 1.44 5.67
CA TYR A 25 1.29 1.94 4.84
C TYR A 25 0.49 0.78 4.25
N THR A 26 -0.83 0.89 4.38
CA THR A 26 -1.82 -0.04 3.84
C THR A 26 -1.93 0.11 2.32
N PRO A 27 -2.46 -0.92 1.62
CA PRO A 27 -2.70 -0.82 0.18
C PRO A 27 -3.62 0.35 -0.21
N SER A 28 -4.60 0.69 0.64
CA SER A 28 -5.50 1.83 0.42
C SER A 28 -4.74 3.15 0.38
N GLU A 29 -3.81 3.35 1.29
CA GLU A 29 -2.96 4.55 1.33
C GLU A 29 -2.03 4.64 0.10
N VAL A 30 -1.47 3.50 -0.33
CA VAL A 30 -0.68 3.46 -1.58
C VAL A 30 -1.56 3.83 -2.78
N GLY A 31 -2.83 3.43 -2.78
CA GLY A 31 -3.81 3.86 -3.80
C GLY A 31 -4.07 5.36 -3.79
N LEU A 32 -4.15 5.99 -2.62
CA LEU A 32 -4.28 7.46 -2.50
C LEU A 32 -3.06 8.18 -3.06
N LEU A 33 -1.85 7.65 -2.82
CA LEU A 33 -0.63 8.16 -3.43
C LEU A 33 -0.70 8.10 -4.96
N ALA A 34 -1.03 6.93 -5.51
CA ALA A 34 -1.13 6.73 -6.95
C ALA A 34 -2.15 7.69 -7.59
N LYS A 35 -3.35 7.79 -6.99
CA LYS A 35 -4.38 8.74 -7.44
C LYS A 35 -3.90 10.18 -7.42
N THR A 36 -3.19 10.58 -6.36
CA THR A 36 -2.63 11.93 -6.25
C THR A 36 -1.57 12.17 -7.32
N ASP A 37 -0.73 11.18 -7.59
CA ASP A 37 0.31 11.24 -8.63
C ASP A 37 -0.27 11.32 -10.04
N GLU A 38 -1.34 10.57 -10.32
CA GLU A 38 -2.07 10.63 -11.60
C GLU A 38 -2.72 12.00 -11.81
N LEU A 39 -3.35 12.56 -10.76
CA LEU A 39 -4.01 13.87 -10.84
C LEU A 39 -3.05 15.04 -11.05
N HIS A 40 -1.78 14.90 -10.66
CA HIS A 40 -0.80 16.00 -10.68
C HIS A 40 0.41 15.73 -11.59
N GLU A 41 0.31 14.79 -12.52
CA GLU A 41 1.37 14.49 -13.50
C GLU A 41 2.74 14.20 -12.84
N TRP A 42 2.74 13.44 -11.74
CA TRP A 42 3.95 12.98 -11.05
C TRP A 42 4.84 14.10 -10.50
N LEU A 43 4.30 14.88 -9.58
CA LEU A 43 5.05 15.90 -8.85
C LEU A 43 6.25 15.33 -8.08
N SER A 44 7.17 16.23 -7.74
CA SER A 44 8.29 15.92 -6.86
C SER A 44 7.80 15.33 -5.52
N GLY A 45 8.61 14.45 -4.92
CA GLY A 45 8.26 13.83 -3.64
C GLY A 45 7.90 14.84 -2.53
N PRO A 46 8.63 15.97 -2.37
CA PRO A 46 8.26 17.02 -1.42
C PRO A 46 6.92 17.70 -1.73
N ALA A 47 6.61 17.94 -3.01
CA ALA A 47 5.34 18.56 -3.40
C ALA A 47 4.16 17.63 -3.13
N THR A 48 4.29 16.35 -3.48
CA THR A 48 3.28 15.30 -3.22
C THR A 48 3.03 15.13 -1.73
N LYS A 49 4.10 15.10 -0.92
CA LYS A 49 3.98 15.07 0.55
C LYS A 49 3.20 16.29 1.07
N LYS A 50 3.45 17.48 0.53
CA LYS A 50 2.75 18.71 0.94
C LYS A 50 1.27 18.67 0.58
N ILE A 51 0.91 18.10 -0.57
CA ILE A 51 -0.48 17.88 -0.97
C ILE A 51 -1.16 16.94 0.03
N MET A 52 -0.56 15.78 0.32
CA MET A 52 -1.11 14.83 1.30
C MET A 52 -1.29 15.43 2.69
N GLY A 53 -0.36 16.29 3.14
CA GLY A 53 -0.51 17.07 4.37
C GLY A 53 -1.72 17.99 4.33
N ARG A 54 -1.92 18.72 3.21
CA ARG A 54 -3.08 19.58 3.02
C ARG A 54 -4.41 18.82 2.95
N GLU A 55 -4.45 17.67 2.28
CA GLU A 55 -5.62 16.79 2.24
C GLU A 55 -6.08 16.43 3.66
N TYR A 56 -5.14 16.13 4.55
CA TYR A 56 -5.46 15.82 5.94
C TYR A 56 -5.78 17.07 6.78
N GLU A 57 -4.91 18.09 6.76
CA GLU A 57 -4.98 19.23 7.69
C GLU A 57 -6.01 20.30 7.27
N VAL A 58 -6.17 20.52 5.97
CA VAL A 58 -7.02 21.59 5.42
C VAL A 58 -8.38 21.04 5.00
N TYR A 59 -8.40 19.90 4.31
CA TYR A 59 -9.64 19.30 3.81
C TYR A 59 -10.25 18.27 4.78
N GLY A 60 -9.51 17.88 5.82
CA GLY A 60 -10.01 16.99 6.86
C GLY A 60 -10.21 15.56 6.39
N HIS A 61 -9.53 15.13 5.32
CA HIS A 61 -9.61 13.78 4.76
C HIS A 61 -8.85 12.78 5.67
N PRO A 62 -9.54 12.00 6.53
CA PRO A 62 -8.88 11.16 7.54
C PRO A 62 -8.05 10.04 6.93
N GLU A 63 -8.35 9.63 5.69
CA GLU A 63 -7.59 8.60 4.99
C GLU A 63 -6.16 9.05 4.67
N PHE A 64 -5.90 10.37 4.63
CA PHE A 64 -4.55 10.92 4.47
C PHE A 64 -3.78 11.00 5.80
N GLY A 65 -4.39 10.65 6.94
CA GLY A 65 -3.79 10.86 8.26
C GLY A 65 -2.45 10.14 8.47
N ASN A 66 -2.34 8.87 8.07
CA ASN A 66 -1.10 8.12 8.22
C ASN A 66 -0.12 8.39 7.06
N ILE A 67 -0.59 8.48 5.82
CA ILE A 67 0.27 8.77 4.66
C ILE A 67 0.82 10.20 4.61
N SER A 68 0.13 11.20 5.17
CA SER A 68 0.64 12.59 5.25
C SER A 68 1.97 12.69 6.01
N ARG A 69 2.22 11.76 6.94
CA ARG A 69 3.45 11.68 7.75
C ARG A 69 4.58 10.93 7.04
N ILE A 70 4.42 10.59 5.76
CA ILE A 70 5.43 9.89 4.98
C ILE A 70 6.73 10.69 4.84
N SER A 71 7.86 9.99 4.86
CA SER A 71 9.14 10.59 4.49
C SER A 71 9.32 10.55 2.97
N VAL A 72 10.02 11.54 2.41
CA VAL A 72 10.23 11.62 0.95
C VAL A 72 10.92 10.35 0.43
N ALA A 73 11.87 9.78 1.17
CA ALA A 73 12.51 8.52 0.82
C ALA A 73 11.50 7.36 0.75
N HIS A 74 10.58 7.26 1.70
CA HIS A 74 9.57 6.20 1.71
C HIS A 74 8.54 6.38 0.60
N LEU A 75 8.22 7.63 0.23
CA LEU A 75 7.37 7.94 -0.92
C LEU A 75 7.98 7.40 -2.21
N TYR A 76 9.27 7.62 -2.45
CA TYR A 76 9.95 7.04 -3.61
C TYR A 76 10.01 5.51 -3.56
N ASN A 77 10.16 4.91 -2.38
CA ASN A 77 10.09 3.45 -2.23
C ASN A 77 8.70 2.90 -2.57
N LEU A 78 7.63 3.66 -2.31
CA LEU A 78 6.27 3.27 -2.70
C LEU A 78 6.03 3.43 -4.21
N ARG A 79 6.58 4.47 -4.85
CA ARG A 79 6.49 4.65 -6.31
C ARG A 79 7.31 3.63 -7.13
N LYS A 80 8.40 3.11 -6.57
CA LYS A 80 9.27 2.11 -7.22
C LYS A 80 8.74 0.68 -7.11
N ARG A 81 7.64 0.47 -6.38
CA ARG A 81 7.14 -0.84 -6.01
C ARG A 81 6.11 -1.36 -7.01
#